data_AF-A0A358DKS7-F1
#
_entry.id   AF-A0A358DKS7-F1
#
_cell.length_a   1.000
_cell.length_b   1.000
_cell.length_c   1.000
_cell.angle_alpha   90.00
_cell.angle_beta   90.00
_cell.angle_gamma   90.00
#
_symmetry.space_group_name_H-M   'P 1'
#
loop_
_entity.id
_entity.type
_entity.pdbx_description
1 polymer ?
#
loop_
_entity_poly.entity_id
_entity_poly.type
_entity_poly.pdbx_seq_one_letter_code
_entity_poly.pdbx_strand_id
1 'polypeptide(L)'
;MQFLRRIFRGEPATGLANYRLRRRLAVGGMGEVWLAQDPDGRRVVVKRTLESDDQAILELCMADEIRNMAALDHPAIPALLDAGEHDGHHFLVLEHIHGDSLWR
;
A
#
# COMPACT_ATOMS: atom_id res chain seq x y z
N MET A 1 15.17 2.85 -11.24
CA MET A 1 15.90 1.76 -10.52
C MET A 1 16.36 2.10 -9.09
N GLN A 2 16.16 3.33 -8.55
CA GLN A 2 16.49 3.63 -7.13
C GLN A 2 15.33 3.35 -6.15
N PHE A 3 14.07 3.41 -6.63
CA PHE A 3 12.84 3.23 -5.86
C PHE A 3 12.69 1.82 -5.24
N LEU A 4 12.83 0.77 -6.07
CA LEU A 4 12.85 -0.64 -5.63
C LEU A 4 13.92 -0.92 -4.57
N ARG A 5 15.09 -0.29 -4.72
CA ARG A 5 16.25 -0.50 -3.84
C ARG A 5 16.09 0.16 -2.46
N ARG A 6 15.11 1.08 -2.29
CA ARG A 6 14.72 1.70 -1.02
C ARG A 6 13.78 0.77 -0.23
N ILE A 7 12.76 0.23 -0.91
CA ILE A 7 11.74 -0.65 -0.30
C ILE A 7 12.37 -1.93 0.29
N PHE A 8 13.32 -2.56 -0.41
CA PHE A 8 13.93 -3.82 0.05
C PHE A 8 15.15 -3.66 0.98
N ARG A 9 15.56 -2.44 1.35
CA ARG A 9 16.73 -2.21 2.23
C ARG A 9 16.42 -1.71 3.63
N GLY A 10 15.14 -1.53 3.97
CA GLY A 10 14.76 -1.00 5.29
C GLY A 10 15.21 0.44 5.54
N GLU A 11 15.51 1.19 4.47
CA GLU A 11 15.58 2.66 4.61
C GLU A 11 14.18 3.13 5.01
N PRO A 12 14.04 4.05 5.99
CA PRO A 12 12.73 4.42 6.49
C PRO A 12 11.91 4.94 5.31
N ALA A 13 10.91 4.14 4.91
CA ALA A 13 9.80 4.64 4.14
C ALA A 13 9.26 5.87 4.88
N THR A 14 8.57 6.74 4.16
CA THR A 14 7.78 7.78 4.82
C THR A 14 6.69 7.01 5.56
N GLY A 15 6.98 6.51 6.77
CA GLY A 15 6.22 5.47 7.45
C GLY A 15 4.74 5.82 7.53
N LEU A 16 3.87 4.82 7.74
CA LEU A 16 2.41 4.98 7.67
C LEU A 16 1.88 6.23 8.41
N ALA A 17 2.53 6.65 9.50
CA ALA A 17 2.30 7.90 10.23
C ALA A 17 2.26 9.19 9.38
N ASN A 18 2.92 9.22 8.22
CA ASN A 18 2.93 10.34 7.30
C ASN A 18 1.70 10.38 6.37
N TYR A 19 0.93 9.29 6.32
CA TYR A 19 -0.30 9.20 5.55
C TYR A 19 -1.50 9.35 6.49
N ARG A 20 -2.30 10.37 6.25
CA ARG A 20 -3.50 10.61 7.03
C ARG A 20 -4.65 9.76 6.49
N LEU A 21 -4.94 8.65 7.15
CA LEU A 21 -6.10 7.81 6.81
C LEU A 21 -7.39 8.62 6.94
N ARG A 22 -8.26 8.55 5.92
CA ARG A 22 -9.51 9.32 5.86
C ARG A 22 -10.74 8.44 5.94
N ARG A 23 -10.84 7.45 5.05
CA ARG A 23 -12.03 6.59 4.92
C ARG A 23 -11.60 5.18 4.54
N ARG A 24 -12.06 4.17 5.27
CA ARG A 24 -11.88 2.78 4.87
C ARG A 24 -12.72 2.50 3.63
N LEU A 25 -12.08 1.98 2.59
CA LEU A 25 -12.70 1.63 1.30
C LEU A 25 -13.15 0.17 1.30
N ALA A 26 -12.33 -0.72 1.87
CA ALA A 26 -12.61 -2.15 1.93
C ALA A 26 -11.89 -2.82 3.10
N VAL A 27 -12.40 -3.99 3.50
CA VAL A 27 -11.75 -4.94 4.40
C VAL A 27 -11.97 -6.34 3.86
N GLY A 28 -10.93 -7.16 3.88
CA GLY A 28 -10.98 -8.55 3.45
C GLY A 28 -9.93 -9.39 4.18
N GLY A 29 -9.80 -10.66 3.79
CA GLY A 29 -8.91 -11.59 4.51
C GLY A 29 -7.44 -11.20 4.51
N MET A 30 -6.96 -10.50 3.47
CA MET A 30 -5.54 -10.13 3.36
C MET A 30 -5.19 -8.79 4.02
N GLY A 31 -6.18 -8.01 4.44
CA GLY A 31 -5.92 -6.63 4.83
C GLY A 31 -7.12 -5.70 4.74
N GLU A 32 -6.84 -4.44 5.00
CA GLU A 32 -7.77 -3.34 4.78
C GLU A 32 -7.21 -2.29 3.84
N VAL A 33 -8.11 -1.63 3.14
CA VAL A 33 -7.80 -0.62 2.12
C VAL A 33 -8.45 0.70 2.53
N TRP A 34 -7.68 1.76 2.50
CA TRP A 34 -8.06 3.09 2.96
C TRP A 34 -7.79 4.13 1.89
N LEU A 35 -8.72 5.08 1.77
CA LEU A 35 -8.44 6.39 1.21
C LEU A 35 -7.65 7.17 2.26
N ALA A 36 -6.51 7.72 1.86
CA ALA A 36 -5.66 8.53 2.71
C ALA A 36 -5.20 9.80 1.98
N GLN A 37 -4.48 10.65 2.71
CA GLN A 37 -3.76 11.80 2.16
C GLN A 37 -2.28 11.71 2.49
N ASP A 38 -1.43 12.00 1.52
CA ASP A 38 0.02 12.12 1.72
C ASP A 38 0.38 13.48 2.38
N PRO A 39 1.67 13.72 2.70
CA PRO A 39 2.12 14.98 3.32
C PRO A 39 1.83 16.23 2.48
N ASP A 40 1.76 16.09 1.16
CA ASP A 40 1.44 17.17 0.21
C ASP A 40 -0.09 17.40 0.07
N GLY A 41 -0.91 16.61 0.77
CA GLY A 41 -2.37 16.67 0.73
C GLY A 41 -3.01 15.96 -0.46
N ARG A 42 -2.24 15.25 -1.28
CA ARG A 42 -2.74 14.45 -2.41
C ARG A 42 -3.46 13.21 -1.89
N ARG A 43 -4.53 12.80 -2.58
CA ARG A 43 -5.24 11.56 -2.27
C ARG A 43 -4.42 10.35 -2.73
N VAL A 44 -4.31 9.36 -1.85
CA VAL A 44 -3.65 8.09 -2.11
C VAL A 44 -4.49 6.94 -1.56
N VAL A 45 -4.20 5.72 -2.00
CA VAL A 45 -4.79 4.50 -1.42
C VAL A 45 -3.72 3.80 -0.59
N VAL A 46 -4.06 3.48 0.66
CA VAL A 46 -3.19 2.69 1.53
C VAL A 46 -3.82 1.32 1.73
N LYS A 47 -3.07 0.26 1.45
CA LYS A 47 -3.43 -1.10 1.82
C LYS A 47 -2.48 -1.58 2.90
N ARG A 48 -3.00 -2.16 3.98
CA ARG A 48 -2.19 -2.74 5.08
C ARG A 48 -2.70 -4.10 5.52
N THR A 49 -1.80 -4.94 6.03
CA THR A 49 -2.17 -6.23 6.62
C THR A 49 -2.97 -6.02 7.91
N LEU A 50 -3.85 -6.98 8.22
CA LEU A 50 -4.52 -7.07 9.51
C LEU A 50 -3.65 -7.86 10.49
N GLU A 51 -3.93 -7.73 11.78
CA GLU A 51 -3.44 -8.69 12.77
C GLU A 51 -4.13 -10.04 12.56
N SER A 52 -3.34 -11.12 12.50
CA SER A 52 -3.84 -12.48 12.24
C SER A 52 -2.90 -13.52 12.85
N ASP A 53 -3.45 -14.68 13.22
CA ASP A 53 -2.65 -15.85 13.63
C ASP A 53 -1.72 -16.33 12.50
N ASP A 54 -2.11 -16.09 11.25
CA ASP A 54 -1.35 -16.40 10.04
C ASP A 54 -0.55 -15.19 9.52
N GLN A 55 -0.03 -14.35 10.42
CA GLN A 55 0.68 -13.12 10.08
C GLN A 55 1.78 -13.34 9.01
N ALA A 56 2.58 -14.39 9.15
CA ALA A 56 3.66 -14.69 8.20
C ALA A 56 3.15 -14.90 6.76
N ILE A 57 1.97 -15.50 6.59
CA ILE A 57 1.35 -15.70 5.27
C ILE A 57 0.90 -14.36 4.71
N LEU A 58 0.26 -13.51 5.51
CA LEU A 58 -0.17 -12.18 5.09
C LEU A 58 1.01 -11.30 4.65
N GLU A 59 2.12 -11.37 5.38
CA GLU A 59 3.34 -10.65 5.06
C GLU A 59 3.97 -11.13 3.74
N LEU A 60 4.02 -12.44 3.51
CA LEU A 60 4.49 -13.00 2.24
C LEU A 60 3.61 -12.55 1.07
N CYS A 61 2.28 -12.63 1.21
CA CYS A 61 1.34 -12.17 0.19
C CYS A 61 1.51 -10.68 -0.11
N MET A 62 1.66 -9.84 0.92
CA MET A 62 1.87 -8.40 0.74
C MET A 62 3.22 -8.10 0.07
N ALA A 63 4.29 -8.81 0.45
CA ALA A 63 5.60 -8.66 -0.16
C ALA A 63 5.57 -9.01 -1.66
N ASP A 64 4.86 -10.06 -2.05
CA ASP A 64 4.68 -10.42 -3.46
C ASP A 64 3.83 -9.39 -4.21
N GLU A 65 2.81 -8.81 -3.59
CA GLU A 65 2.03 -7.73 -4.17
C GLU A 65 2.87 -6.48 -4.43
N ILE A 66 3.71 -6.08 -3.46
CA ILE A 66 4.66 -4.98 -3.63
C ILE A 66 5.63 -5.25 -4.78
N ARG A 67 6.20 -6.47 -4.86
CA ARG A 67 7.11 -6.86 -5.95
C ARG A 67 6.42 -6.78 -7.32
N ASN A 68 5.22 -7.34 -7.43
CA ASN A 68 4.46 -7.35 -8.67
C ASN A 68 4.11 -5.93 -9.10
N MET A 69 3.61 -5.10 -8.17
CA MET A 69 3.26 -3.71 -8.46
C MET A 69 4.46 -2.87 -8.85
N ALA A 70 5.61 -3.06 -8.22
CA ALA A 70 6.81 -2.29 -8.51
C ALA A 70 7.46 -2.63 -9.86
N ALA A 71 7.08 -3.76 -10.48
CA ALA A 71 7.48 -4.14 -11.83
C ALA A 71 6.54 -3.57 -12.91
N LEU A 72 5.40 -2.99 -12.53
CA LEU A 72 4.41 -2.44 -13.45
C LEU A 72 4.59 -0.93 -13.61
N ASP A 73 4.68 -0.48 -14.87
CA ASP A 73 4.69 0.93 -15.25
C ASP A 73 3.80 1.09 -16.49
N HIS A 74 2.53 1.43 -16.27
CA HIS A 74 1.54 1.56 -17.33
C HIS A 74 0.42 2.53 -16.93
N PRO A 75 -0.03 3.44 -17.82
CA PRO A 75 -1.02 4.49 -17.49
C PRO A 75 -2.40 3.96 -17.05
N ALA A 76 -2.71 2.70 -17.34
CA ALA A 76 -3.97 2.05 -16.93
C ALA A 76 -3.86 1.25 -15.63
N ILE A 77 -2.71 1.27 -14.96
CA ILE A 77 -2.45 0.54 -13.71
C ILE A 77 -2.02 1.57 -12.66
N PRO A 78 -2.63 1.59 -11.46
CA PRO A 78 -2.22 2.52 -10.41
C PRO A 78 -0.76 2.34 -10.03
N ALA A 79 0.02 3.43 -9.99
CA ALA A 79 1.42 3.36 -9.63
C ALA A 79 1.61 3.03 -8.13
N LEU A 80 2.63 2.23 -7.82
CA LEU A 80 3.14 2.07 -6.46
C LEU A 80 3.94 3.32 -6.07
N LEU A 81 3.44 4.06 -5.07
CA LEU A 81 4.02 5.31 -4.59
C LEU A 81 4.98 5.10 -3.42
N ASP A 82 4.67 4.15 -2.55
CA ASP A 82 5.49 3.82 -1.38
C ASP A 82 5.12 2.42 -0.85
N ALA A 83 6.00 1.84 -0.04
CA ALA A 83 5.67 0.65 0.74
C ALA A 83 6.63 0.52 1.92
N GLY A 84 6.21 -0.20 2.95
CA GLY A 84 7.05 -0.45 4.10
C GLY A 84 6.35 -1.25 5.17
N GLU A 85 6.90 -1.16 6.38
CA GLU A 85 6.37 -1.77 7.59
C GLU A 85 6.11 -0.68 8.63
N HIS A 86 5.03 -0.81 9.39
CA HIS A 86 4.72 0.06 10.52
C HIS A 86 4.01 -0.75 11.60
N ASP A 87 4.55 -0.71 12.82
CA ASP A 87 4.03 -1.43 13.99
C ASP A 87 3.80 -2.93 13.74
N GLY A 88 4.71 -3.60 13.00
CA GLY A 88 4.58 -5.02 12.66
C GLY A 88 3.58 -5.32 11.54
N HIS A 89 3.05 -4.29 10.86
CA HIS A 89 2.16 -4.45 9.71
C HIS A 89 2.80 -3.89 8.45
N HIS A 90 2.84 -4.72 7.40
CA HIS A 90 3.22 -4.26 6.08
C HIS A 90 2.11 -3.41 5.46
N PHE A 91 2.53 -2.37 4.75
CA PHE A 91 1.65 -1.52 3.98
C PHE A 91 2.24 -1.18 2.62
N LEU A 92 1.36 -0.88 1.67
CA LEU A 92 1.70 -0.29 0.40
C LEU A 92 0.79 0.90 0.11
N VAL A 93 1.32 1.86 -0.63
CA VAL A 93 0.66 3.11 -1.00
C VAL A 93 0.59 3.17 -2.51
N LEU A 94 -0.63 3.30 -3.04
CA LEU A 94 -0.92 3.37 -4.46
C LEU A 94 -1.49 4.74 -4.82
N GLU A 95 -1.35 5.08 -6.09
CA GLU A 95 -2.12 6.16 -6.70
C GLU A 95 -3.63 5.96 -6.49
N HIS A 96 -4.32 7.03 -6.11
CA HIS A 96 -5.78 7.00 -6.02
C HIS A 96 -6.42 7.30 -7.37
N ILE A 97 -7.05 6.27 -7.95
CA ILE A 97 -7.84 6.43 -9.18
C ILE A 97 -9.18 7.10 -8.86
N HIS A 98 -9.47 8.19 -9.57
CA HIS A 98 -10.78 8.82 -9.49
C HIS A 98 -11.79 8.07 -10.33
N GLY A 99 -12.88 7.70 -9.69
CA GLY A 99 -13.97 6.99 -10.32
C GLY A 99 -14.52 5.92 -9.40
N ASP A 100 -15.30 5.05 -9.99
CA ASP A 100 -16.05 4.04 -9.28
C ASP A 100 -15.63 2.65 -9.71
N SER A 101 -15.78 1.69 -8.80
CA SER A 101 -15.65 0.27 -9.13
C SER A 101 -16.63 -0.08 -10.25
N LEU A 102 -16.17 -0.90 -11.20
CA LEU A 102 -17.01 -1.42 -12.28
C LEU A 102 -18.02 -2.47 -11.80
N TRP A 103 -17.82 -3.03 -10.60
CA TRP A 103 -18.69 -4.05 -9.99
C TRP A 103 -19.91 -3.47 -9.29
N ARG A 104 -20.35 -2.27 -9.70
CA ARG A 104 -21.48 -1.58 -9.12
C ARG A 104 -22.80 -2.09 -9.70
#